data_AF-A0A355UJ71-F1
#
_entry.id   AF-A0A355UJ71-F1
#
_cell.length_a   1.000
_cell.length_b   1.000
_cell.length_c   1.000
_cell.angle_alpha   90.00
_cell.angle_beta   90.00
_cell.angle_gamma   90.00
#
_symmetry.space_group_name_H-M   'P 1'
#
loop_
_entity.id
_entity.type
_entity.pdbx_description
1 polymer ?
#
loop_
_entity_poly.entity_id
_entity_poly.type
_entity_poly.pdbx_seq_one_letter_code
_entity_poly.pdbx_strand_id
1 'polypeptide(L)'
;MKIFQRNIPPFQEKDIFSPIRDKAGYVKLLALSARALLLEDNQKKSTTSHFRLIIDKMNRLFFYTTNKYFSISFPFNVTFDEKIKKISIYTYSGKEIDYKSISAIFSILQSEQYKINSSLI
;
A
#
# COMPACT_ATOMS: atom_id res chain seq x y z
N MET A 1 15.66 2.32 12.06
CA MET A 1 15.00 1.36 11.14
C MET A 1 13.96 0.50 11.86
N LYS A 2 12.68 0.60 11.47
CA LYS A 2 11.58 -0.31 11.85
C LYS A 2 11.10 -1.07 10.61
N ILE A 3 10.64 -2.32 10.76
CA ILE A 3 10.19 -3.16 9.66
C ILE A 3 8.81 -3.74 9.99
N PHE A 4 7.85 -3.56 9.08
CA PHE A 4 6.54 -4.19 9.15
C PHE A 4 6.38 -5.15 7.98
N GLN A 5 6.01 -6.40 8.27
CA GLN A 5 5.72 -7.39 7.23
C GLN A 5 4.22 -7.66 7.17
N ARG A 6 3.71 -7.85 5.96
CA ARG A 6 2.35 -8.32 5.70
C ARG A 6 2.38 -9.41 4.64
N ASN A 7 1.64 -10.47 4.89
CA ASN A 7 1.39 -11.52 3.91
C ASN A 7 0.44 -10.99 2.84
N ILE A 8 0.68 -11.37 1.59
CA ILE A 8 -0.21 -11.04 0.47
C ILE A 8 -1.07 -12.28 0.21
N PRO A 9 -2.40 -12.20 0.39
CA PRO A 9 -3.28 -13.31 0.07
C PRO A 9 -3.26 -13.62 -1.44
N PRO A 10 -3.42 -14.89 -1.85
CA PRO A 10 -3.39 -15.28 -3.27
C PRO A 10 -4.34 -14.48 -4.17
N PHE A 11 -5.52 -14.12 -3.66
CA PHE A 11 -6.50 -13.33 -4.42
C PHE A 11 -6.07 -11.87 -4.67
N GLN A 12 -5.12 -11.32 -3.90
CA GLN A 12 -4.57 -9.97 -4.09
C GLN A 12 -3.28 -9.96 -4.91
N GLU A 13 -2.60 -11.10 -5.07
CA GLU A 13 -1.32 -11.16 -5.76
C GLU A 13 -1.40 -10.62 -7.19
N LYS A 14 -2.47 -10.98 -7.93
CA LYS A 14 -2.68 -10.52 -9.31
C LYS A 14 -2.72 -8.99 -9.40
N ASP A 15 -3.36 -8.33 -8.44
CA ASP A 15 -3.46 -6.87 -8.42
C ASP A 15 -2.15 -6.20 -8.00
N ILE A 16 -1.49 -6.71 -6.95
CA ILE A 16 -0.26 -6.13 -6.41
C ILE A 16 0.93 -6.30 -7.36
N PHE A 17 1.05 -7.47 -8.00
CA PHE A 17 2.17 -7.77 -8.90
C PHE A 17 1.89 -7.43 -10.36
N SER A 18 0.75 -6.81 -10.65
CA SER A 18 0.43 -6.30 -11.98
C SER A 18 1.51 -5.31 -12.47
N PRO A 19 1.83 -5.29 -13.77
CA PRO A 19 2.79 -4.33 -14.30
C PRO A 19 2.33 -2.89 -14.08
N ILE A 20 3.18 -2.08 -13.43
CA ILE A 20 2.94 -0.65 -13.25
C ILE A 20 3.37 0.06 -14.53
N ARG A 21 2.41 0.50 -15.34
CA ARG A 21 2.68 1.17 -16.63
C ARG A 21 2.47 2.68 -16.60
N ASP A 22 1.73 3.16 -15.61
CA ASP A 22 1.29 4.55 -15.49
C ASP A 22 1.20 5.01 -14.02
N LYS A 23 0.90 6.30 -13.83
CA LYS A 23 0.71 6.90 -12.50
C LYS A 23 -0.47 6.26 -11.76
N ALA A 24 -1.54 5.92 -12.47
CA ALA A 24 -2.73 5.29 -11.89
C ALA A 24 -2.40 3.93 -11.26
N GLY A 25 -1.61 3.10 -11.94
CA GLY A 25 -1.11 1.82 -11.43
C GLY A 25 -0.25 2.00 -10.18
N TYR A 26 0.60 3.03 -10.16
CA TYR A 26 1.41 3.34 -8.98
C TYR A 26 0.54 3.74 -7.78
N VAL A 27 -0.44 4.63 -7.98
CA VAL A 27 -1.40 5.03 -6.93
C VAL A 27 -2.23 3.85 -6.45
N LYS A 28 -2.69 2.99 -7.37
CA LYS A 28 -3.41 1.75 -7.04
C LYS A 28 -2.59 0.85 -6.12
N LEU A 29 -1.31 0.64 -6.42
CA LEU A 29 -0.42 -0.18 -5.61
C LEU A 29 -0.18 0.43 -4.22
N LEU A 30 0.01 1.75 -4.14
CA LEU A 30 0.13 2.45 -2.86
C LEU A 30 -1.14 2.28 -2.00
N ALA A 31 -2.32 2.46 -2.61
CA ALA A 31 -3.60 2.32 -1.91
C ALA A 31 -3.86 0.88 -1.42
N LEU A 32 -3.53 -0.14 -2.23
CA LEU A 32 -3.61 -1.55 -1.84
C LEU A 32 -2.67 -1.86 -0.67
N SER A 33 -1.45 -1.33 -0.72
CA SER A 33 -0.43 -1.56 0.32
C SER A 33 -0.79 -0.85 1.62
N ALA A 34 -1.28 0.39 1.55
CA ALA A 34 -1.80 1.12 2.71
C ALA A 34 -2.98 0.38 3.35
N ARG A 35 -3.93 -0.12 2.54
CA ARG A 35 -5.04 -0.95 3.02
C ARG A 35 -4.55 -2.17 3.77
N ALA A 36 -3.58 -2.89 3.22
CA ALA A 36 -3.02 -4.09 3.85
C ALA A 36 -2.26 -3.80 5.16
N LEU A 37 -1.64 -2.62 5.27
CA LEU A 37 -0.98 -2.17 6.50
C LEU A 37 -1.97 -1.79 7.61
N LEU A 38 -3.09 -1.14 7.25
CA LEU A 38 -4.15 -0.76 8.19
C LEU A 38 -4.93 -1.96 8.73
N LEU A 39 -4.99 -3.05 7.97
CA LEU A 39 -5.58 -4.30 8.42
C LEU A 39 -4.70 -4.94 9.50
N GLU A 40 -5.36 -5.51 10.50
CA GLU A 40 -4.69 -6.32 11.51
C GLU A 40 -3.99 -7.51 10.86
N ASP A 41 -2.85 -7.87 11.44
CA ASP A 41 -1.97 -8.88 10.89
C ASP A 41 -2.58 -10.28 11.03
N ASN A 42 -3.31 -10.71 10.01
CA ASN A 42 -3.86 -12.06 9.92
C ASN A 42 -2.80 -13.02 9.34
N GLN A 43 -1.71 -13.25 10.08
CA GLN A 43 -0.60 -14.15 9.72
C GLN A 43 -1.02 -15.64 9.54
N LYS A 44 -2.29 -15.98 9.74
CA LYS A 44 -2.76 -17.37 9.82
C LYS A 44 -2.76 -18.16 8.51
N LYS A 45 -2.55 -17.54 7.34
CA LYS A 45 -2.46 -18.25 6.06
C LYS A 45 -1.02 -18.31 5.58
N SER A 46 -0.57 -19.53 5.26
CA SER A 46 0.65 -19.77 4.49
C SER A 46 0.51 -19.09 3.14
N THR A 47 1.31 -18.06 2.89
CA THR A 47 1.42 -17.39 1.58
C THR A 47 2.89 -17.37 1.18
N THR A 48 3.17 -17.59 -0.10
CA THR A 48 4.52 -17.46 -0.66
C THR A 48 4.85 -16.00 -0.95
N SER A 49 3.83 -15.15 -1.09
CA SER A 49 3.98 -13.72 -1.36
C SER A 49 3.79 -12.88 -0.11
N HIS A 50 4.63 -11.86 0.04
CA HIS A 50 4.57 -10.90 1.14
C HIS A 50 5.14 -9.56 0.71
N PHE A 51 4.87 -8.53 1.51
CA PHE A 51 5.62 -7.28 1.40
C PHE A 51 6.14 -6.83 2.76
N ARG A 52 7.21 -6.02 2.71
CA ARG A 52 7.83 -5.39 3.86
C ARG A 52 7.82 -3.89 3.68
N LEU A 53 7.28 -3.17 4.65
CA LEU A 53 7.50 -1.74 4.82
C LEU A 53 8.73 -1.54 5.69
N ILE A 54 9.76 -0.89 5.16
CA ILE A 54 10.92 -0.43 5.92
C ILE A 54 10.74 1.06 6.20
N ILE A 55 10.77 1.43 7.48
CA ILE A 55 10.67 2.81 7.97
C ILE A 55 12.04 3.23 8.47
N ASP A 56 12.61 4.21 7.78
CA ASP A 56 13.88 4.84 8.11
C ASP A 56 13.88 6.29 7.61
N LYS A 57 14.98 6.83 7.05
CA LYS A 57 14.95 8.17 6.42
C LYS A 57 13.97 8.26 5.24
N MET A 58 13.81 7.16 4.50
CA MET A 58 12.86 7.07 3.39
C MET A 58 12.03 5.80 3.55
N ASN A 59 10.72 5.95 3.70
CA ASN A 59 9.82 4.81 3.80
C ASN A 59 9.73 4.09 2.46
N ARG A 60 9.93 2.77 2.46
CA ARG A 60 9.97 1.96 1.24
C ARG A 60 9.24 0.64 1.41
N LEU A 61 8.44 0.29 0.43
CA LEU A 61 7.78 -1.01 0.34
C LEU A 61 8.61 -1.94 -0.55
N PHE A 62 8.82 -3.16 -0.08
CA PHE A 62 9.49 -4.24 -0.79
C PHE A 62 8.51 -5.40 -0.97
N PHE A 63 8.30 -5.84 -2.19
CA PHE A 63 7.36 -6.89 -2.54
C PHE A 63 8.12 -8.14 -2.99
N TYR A 64 7.70 -9.28 -2.47
CA TYR A 64 8.34 -10.56 -2.68
C TYR A 64 7.29 -11.59 -3.11
N THR A 65 7.61 -12.33 -4.17
CA THR A 65 7.00 -13.62 -4.55
C THR A 65 8.13 -14.61 -4.85
N THR A 66 7.79 -15.87 -5.15
CA THR A 66 8.77 -16.87 -5.57
C THR A 66 9.60 -16.43 -6.79
N ASN A 67 9.00 -15.72 -7.74
CA ASN A 67 9.61 -15.45 -9.05
C ASN A 67 9.86 -13.97 -9.34
N LYS A 68 9.45 -13.07 -8.44
CA LYS A 68 9.51 -11.62 -8.65
C LYS A 68 9.78 -10.88 -7.35
N TYR A 69 10.69 -9.92 -7.43
CA TYR A 69 11.03 -9.00 -6.36
C TYR A 69 11.13 -7.58 -6.92
N PHE A 70 10.53 -6.61 -6.22
CA PHE A 70 10.67 -5.19 -6.55
C PHE A 70 10.40 -4.31 -5.32
N SER A 71 10.72 -3.03 -5.44
CA SER A 71 10.45 -2.05 -4.37
C SER A 71 9.93 -0.73 -4.92
N ILE A 72 9.15 -0.03 -4.11
CA ILE A 72 8.65 1.31 -4.41
C ILE A 72 8.81 2.22 -3.19
N SER A 73 8.98 3.51 -3.43
CA SER A 73 8.90 4.52 -2.37
C SER A 73 7.50 4.53 -1.76
N PHE A 74 7.41 4.69 -0.46
CA PHE A 74 6.15 4.85 0.26
C PHE A 74 6.05 6.29 0.76
N PRO A 75 5.36 7.20 0.05
CA PRO A 75 5.41 8.63 0.29
C PRO A 75 4.51 9.08 1.47
N PHE A 76 4.41 8.25 2.50
CA PHE A 76 3.55 8.49 3.66
C PHE A 76 4.35 8.34 4.94
N ASN A 77 3.98 9.14 5.93
CA ASN A 77 4.43 8.99 7.30
C ASN A 77 3.69 7.82 7.93
N VAL A 78 4.40 7.03 8.74
CA VAL A 78 3.83 5.85 9.39
C VAL A 78 4.19 5.87 10.86
N THR A 79 3.18 5.70 11.71
CA THR A 79 3.35 5.52 13.14
C THR A 79 2.82 4.15 13.54
N PHE A 80 3.33 3.63 14.64
CA PHE A 80 2.91 2.36 15.20
C PHE A 80 2.68 2.54 16.70
N ASP A 81 1.47 2.22 17.14
CA ASP A 81 1.13 2.16 18.54
C ASP A 81 1.33 0.72 19.04
N GLU A 82 2.33 0.54 19.90
CA GLU A 82 2.69 -0.78 20.44
C GLU A 82 1.61 -1.34 21.39
N LYS A 83 0.83 -0.49 22.04
CA LYS A 83 -0.19 -0.92 23.03
C LYS A 83 -1.37 -1.59 22.33
N ILE A 84 -1.86 -0.97 21.26
CA ILE A 84 -3.00 -1.47 20.48
C ILE A 84 -2.57 -2.20 19.20
N LYS A 85 -1.26 -2.39 19.00
CA LYS A 85 -0.65 -3.02 17.81
C LYS A 85 -1.18 -2.48 16.48
N LYS A 86 -1.42 -1.17 16.43
CA LYS A 86 -2.06 -0.50 15.29
C LYS A 86 -1.05 0.32 14.49
N ILE A 87 -1.09 0.15 13.17
CA ILE A 87 -0.38 1.02 12.23
C ILE A 87 -1.31 2.17 11.86
N SER A 88 -0.80 3.40 11.93
CA SER A 88 -1.48 4.58 11.39
C SER A 88 -0.63 5.21 10.30
N ILE A 89 -1.29 5.69 9.24
CA ILE A 89 -0.63 6.22 8.04
C ILE A 89 -1.09 7.66 7.86
N TYR A 90 -0.15 8.55 7.58
CA TYR A 90 -0.41 9.98 7.39
C TYR A 90 0.25 10.51 6.13
N THR A 91 -0.38 11.48 5.49
CA THR A 91 0.24 12.31 4.45
C THR A 91 1.37 13.15 5.03
N TYR A 92 2.18 13.77 4.16
CA TYR A 92 3.20 14.73 4.59
C TYR A 92 2.62 15.93 5.36
N SER A 93 1.40 16.36 5.02
CA SER A 93 0.69 17.43 5.72
C SER A 93 -0.02 16.99 7.01
N GLY A 94 0.17 15.75 7.44
CA GLY A 94 -0.40 15.22 8.69
C GLY A 94 -1.84 14.73 8.59
N LYS A 95 -2.48 14.73 7.41
CA LYS A 95 -3.80 14.12 7.24
C LYS A 95 -3.72 12.60 7.33
N GLU A 96 -4.57 12.00 8.15
CA GLU A 96 -4.67 10.55 8.30
C GLU A 96 -5.21 9.89 7.02
N ILE A 97 -4.62 8.75 6.66
CA ILE A 97 -5.08 7.89 5.57
C ILE A 97 -5.77 6.69 6.19
N ASP A 98 -7.09 6.68 6.07
CA ASP A 98 -7.98 5.65 6.57
C ASP A 98 -8.66 4.87 5.44
N TYR A 99 -9.56 3.95 5.79
CA TYR A 99 -10.32 3.18 4.81
C TYR A 99 -11.21 4.06 3.92
N LYS A 100 -11.71 5.19 4.42
CA LYS A 100 -12.52 6.14 3.65
C LYS A 100 -11.67 6.83 2.58
N SER A 101 -10.48 7.29 2.95
CA SER A 101 -9.50 7.90 2.04
C SER A 101 -9.08 6.92 0.95
N ILE A 102 -8.78 5.68 1.33
CA ILE A 102 -8.44 4.61 0.38
C ILE A 102 -9.60 4.32 -0.57
N SER A 103 -10.83 4.22 -0.05
CA SER A 103 -12.03 4.00 -0.87
C SER A 103 -12.22 5.14 -1.88
N ALA A 104 -12.09 6.39 -1.43
CA ALA A 104 -12.17 7.56 -2.30
C ALA A 104 -11.11 7.54 -3.41
N ILE A 105 -9.87 7.12 -3.12
CA ILE A 105 -8.83 6.93 -4.13
C ILE A 105 -9.29 5.92 -5.20
N PHE A 106 -9.80 4.76 -4.80
CA PHE A 106 -10.29 3.77 -5.76
C PHE A 106 -11.45 4.30 -6.60
N SER A 107 -12.40 5.04 -6.01
CA SER A 107 -13.49 5.68 -6.74
C SER A 107 -12.98 6.69 -7.76
N ILE A 108 -11.98 7.51 -7.42
CA ILE A 108 -11.37 8.46 -8.35
C ILE A 108 -10.69 7.72 -9.51
N LEU A 109 -9.89 6.69 -9.22
CA LEU A 109 -9.21 5.90 -10.24
C LEU A 109 -10.18 5.20 -11.21
N GLN A 110 -11.41 4.92 -10.76
CA GLN A 110 -12.45 4.29 -11.59
C GLN A 110 -13.32 5.32 -12.32
N SER A 111 -13.28 6.59 -11.94
CA SER A 111 -14.10 7.64 -12.56
C SER A 111 -13.69 7.89 -14.01
N GLU A 112 -14.69 8.10 -14.88
CA GLU A 112 -14.46 8.42 -16.29
C GLU A 112 -13.67 9.73 -16.46
N GLN A 113 -13.92 10.71 -15.58
CA GLN A 113 -13.20 11.99 -15.60
C GLN A 113 -11.68 11.79 -15.44
N TYR A 114 -11.25 10.95 -14.49
CA TYR A 114 -9.83 10.67 -14.29
C TYR A 114 -9.22 9.89 -15.45
N LYS A 115 -9.97 8.96 -16.05
CA LYS A 115 -9.51 8.19 -17.23
C LYS A 115 -9.30 9.08 -18.45
N ILE A 116 -10.16 10.09 -18.63
CA ILE A 116 -10.08 11.05 -19.74
C ILE A 116 -8.96 12.07 -19.49
N ASN A 117 -8.78 12.53 -18.25
CA ASN A 117 -7.74 13.50 -17.91
C ASN A 117 -7.08 13.21 -16.55
N SER A 118 -5.96 12.49 -16.60
CA SER A 118 -5.17 12.13 -15.42
C SER A 118 -4.39 13.28 -14.76
N SER A 119 -4.50 14.50 -15.31
CA SER A 119 -3.71 15.69 -14.94
C SER A 119 -4.54 16.77 -14.23
N LEU A 120 -5.85 16.57 -14.06
CA LEU A 120 -6.79 17.60 -13.59
C LEU A 120 -7.10 17.59 -12.08
N ILE A 121 -6.28 16.91 -11.27
CA ILE A 121 -6.37 16.96 -9.79
C ILE A 121 -5.00 17.28 -9.21
#